data_AF-A0A355EZ19-F1
#
_entry.id   AF-A0A355EZ19-F1
#
_cell.length_a   1.000
_cell.length_b   1.000
_cell.length_c   1.000
_cell.angle_alpha   90.00
_cell.angle_beta   90.00
_cell.angle_gamma   90.00
#
_symmetry.space_group_name_H-M   'P 1'
#
loop_
_entity.id
_entity.type
_entity.pdbx_description
1 polymer ?
#
loop_
_entity_poly.entity_id
_entity_poly.type
_entity_poly.pdbx_seq_one_letter_code
_entity_poly.pdbx_strand_id
1 'polypeptide(L)'
;YLYSIDLATGLATPIGPTGFEDVEGLAFDRRCETLYAVDDVTDRLLTCDVETGACTQVGQLGVDITDTGLAFLDDGTLLMSTDGPKEPTRLYRVDRSTGEATAIGDQGQEVTGLAADDHRVIGLGGDQTNNLVRIDPATGHATPLGRLRTVELSDGGLDFDSSGILWGLEDAGLRHPGRVFTVDTETGAATVVATIHDDENDELGGFEGLAVEEGVCAVMTGGVPVPTEVPALSGWGLAALTVLLTGIGLFLLRRH
;
A
#
# COMPACT_ATOMS: atom_id res chain seq x y z
N TYR A 1 -9.64 8.89 8.49
CA TYR A 1 -9.84 9.59 7.19
C TYR A 1 -8.93 8.92 6.18
N LEU A 2 -9.29 8.86 4.89
CA LEU A 2 -8.38 8.38 3.85
C LEU A 2 -7.59 9.55 3.23
N TYR A 3 -6.29 9.35 3.02
CA TYR A 3 -5.37 10.31 2.43
C TYR A 3 -4.60 9.66 1.27
N SER A 4 -4.28 10.46 0.25
CA SER A 4 -3.21 10.16 -0.69
C SER A 4 -1.92 10.79 -0.17
N ILE A 5 -0.81 10.07 -0.20
CA ILE A 5 0.49 10.57 0.28
C ILE A 5 1.53 10.40 -0.84
N ASP A 6 2.19 11.50 -1.20
CA ASP A 6 3.40 11.43 -2.02
C ASP A 6 4.55 10.92 -1.15
N LEU A 7 5.01 9.69 -1.38
CA LEU A 7 6.02 9.04 -0.54
C LEU A 7 7.40 9.69 -0.60
N ALA A 8 7.71 10.45 -1.66
CA ALA A 8 9.01 11.10 -1.81
C ALA A 8 9.08 12.42 -1.04
N THR A 9 7.95 13.12 -0.92
CA THR A 9 7.88 14.46 -0.32
C THR A 9 7.18 14.46 1.03
N GLY A 10 6.30 13.50 1.32
CA GLY A 10 5.44 13.47 2.49
C GLY A 10 4.17 14.32 2.36
N LEU A 11 3.88 14.88 1.18
CA LEU A 11 2.66 15.66 0.97
C LEU A 11 1.43 14.76 1.07
N ALA A 12 0.59 14.98 2.08
CA ALA A 12 -0.67 14.30 2.29
C ALA A 12 -1.84 15.15 1.77
N THR A 13 -2.62 14.58 0.87
CA THR A 13 -3.84 15.19 0.33
C THR A 13 -5.05 14.42 0.85
N PRO A 14 -6.00 15.06 1.54
CA PRO A 14 -7.20 14.39 2.03
C PRO A 14 -8.07 13.93 0.85
N ILE A 15 -8.44 12.64 0.86
CA ILE A 15 -9.41 12.10 -0.10
C ILE A 15 -10.81 12.25 0.47
N GLY A 16 -11.03 11.76 1.71
CA GLY A 16 -12.31 11.92 2.38
C GLY A 16 -12.50 11.06 3.63
N PRO A 17 -13.65 11.21 4.30
CA PRO A 17 -13.95 10.45 5.51
C PRO A 17 -14.24 8.98 5.16
N THR A 18 -13.70 8.07 5.96
CA THR A 18 -13.94 6.62 5.82
C THR A 18 -15.38 6.27 6.15
N GLY A 19 -15.97 6.94 7.15
CA GLY A 19 -17.31 6.64 7.68
C GLY A 19 -17.32 5.59 8.81
N PHE A 20 -16.13 5.26 9.30
CA PHE A 20 -15.83 4.20 10.26
C PHE A 20 -14.97 4.80 11.39
N GLU A 21 -14.95 4.17 12.56
CA GLU A 21 -14.40 4.80 13.78
C GLU A 21 -12.88 4.86 13.72
N ASP A 22 -12.28 3.69 13.48
CA ASP A 22 -10.86 3.53 13.29
C ASP A 22 -10.64 2.68 12.05
N VAL A 23 -9.76 3.10 11.14
CA VAL A 23 -9.57 2.39 9.86
C VAL A 23 -8.10 2.30 9.55
N GLU A 24 -7.62 1.07 9.58
CA GLU A 24 -6.23 0.69 9.48
C GLU A 24 -6.06 -0.54 8.57
N GLY A 25 -4.88 -1.15 8.55
CA GLY A 25 -4.59 -2.35 7.78
C GLY A 25 -5.01 -2.21 6.32
N LEU A 26 -4.35 -1.33 5.57
CA LEU A 26 -4.71 -1.09 4.16
C LEU A 26 -4.02 -2.07 3.23
N ALA A 27 -4.74 -2.62 2.24
CA ALA A 27 -4.12 -3.40 1.17
C ALA A 27 -4.93 -3.34 -0.12
N PHE A 28 -4.25 -3.04 -1.24
CA PHE A 28 -4.84 -3.26 -2.56
C PHE A 28 -4.87 -4.75 -2.90
N ASP A 29 -5.96 -5.20 -3.50
CA ASP A 29 -6.00 -6.52 -4.12
C ASP A 29 -4.92 -6.66 -5.21
N ARG A 30 -4.61 -7.89 -5.64
CA ARG A 30 -3.53 -8.12 -6.61
C ARG A 30 -3.79 -7.56 -8.01
N ARG A 31 -4.93 -6.92 -8.26
CA ARG A 31 -5.25 -6.19 -9.50
C ARG A 31 -5.23 -4.67 -9.34
N CYS A 32 -4.97 -4.18 -8.12
CA CYS A 32 -5.15 -2.78 -7.74
C CYS A 32 -6.57 -2.25 -8.00
N GLU A 33 -7.58 -3.12 -8.01
CA GLU A 33 -8.97 -2.76 -8.30
C GLU A 33 -9.77 -2.46 -7.02
N THR A 34 -9.35 -3.01 -5.89
CA THR A 34 -10.09 -2.85 -4.62
C THR A 34 -9.12 -2.62 -3.47
N LEU A 35 -9.31 -1.51 -2.76
CA LEU A 35 -8.64 -1.23 -1.49
C LEU A 35 -9.44 -1.87 -0.36
N TYR A 36 -8.82 -2.84 0.32
CA TYR A 36 -9.33 -3.41 1.56
C TYR A 36 -8.75 -2.67 2.76
N ALA A 37 -9.53 -2.60 3.83
CA ALA A 37 -9.16 -2.02 5.10
C ALA A 37 -9.83 -2.78 6.25
N VAL A 38 -9.39 -2.55 7.47
CA VAL A 38 -10.04 -3.06 8.68
C VAL A 38 -10.49 -1.89 9.54
N ASP A 39 -11.65 -2.04 10.17
CA ASP A 39 -12.00 -1.26 11.36
C ASP A 39 -11.94 -2.21 12.55
N ASP A 40 -10.96 -1.96 13.41
CA ASP A 40 -10.58 -2.82 14.54
C ASP A 40 -11.38 -2.50 15.81
N VAL A 41 -11.92 -1.28 15.94
CA VAL A 41 -12.88 -0.94 17.00
C VAL A 41 -14.14 -1.80 16.91
N THR A 42 -14.57 -2.15 15.71
CA THR A 42 -15.79 -2.94 15.46
C THR A 42 -15.57 -4.25 14.73
N ASP A 43 -14.32 -4.69 14.63
CA ASP A 43 -13.88 -5.97 14.08
C ASP A 43 -14.49 -6.31 12.71
N ARG A 44 -14.30 -5.44 11.71
CA ARG A 44 -14.91 -5.60 10.38
C ARG A 44 -13.95 -5.37 9.23
N LEU A 45 -14.07 -6.22 8.22
CA LEU A 45 -13.42 -6.03 6.93
C LEU A 45 -14.21 -5.02 6.10
N LEU A 46 -13.50 -4.09 5.48
CA LEU A 46 -14.03 -3.02 4.65
C LEU A 46 -13.45 -3.07 3.24
N THR A 47 -14.17 -2.41 2.31
CA THR A 47 -13.60 -1.92 1.05
C THR A 47 -13.81 -0.43 0.95
N CYS A 48 -12.78 0.30 0.51
CA CYS A 48 -12.78 1.76 0.47
C CYS A 48 -12.65 2.29 -0.95
N ASP A 49 -13.41 3.34 -1.26
CA ASP A 49 -13.36 4.04 -2.53
C ASP A 49 -12.22 5.08 -2.49
N VAL A 50 -11.27 4.96 -3.41
CA VAL A 50 -10.05 5.81 -3.45
C VAL A 50 -10.30 7.20 -4.02
N GLU A 51 -11.47 7.46 -4.61
CA GLU A 51 -11.82 8.79 -5.12
C GLU A 51 -12.51 9.65 -4.04
N THR A 52 -13.25 9.00 -3.14
CA THR A 52 -14.12 9.67 -2.15
C THR A 52 -13.71 9.40 -0.70
N GLY A 53 -12.88 8.39 -0.47
CA GLY A 53 -12.46 7.93 0.85
C GLY A 53 -13.51 7.11 1.58
N ALA A 54 -14.75 7.05 1.07
CA ALA A 54 -15.84 6.36 1.74
C ALA A 54 -15.63 4.84 1.73
N CYS A 55 -15.70 4.23 2.90
CA CYS A 55 -15.62 2.78 3.06
C CYS A 55 -17.01 2.14 3.12
N THR A 56 -17.05 0.86 2.81
CA THR A 56 -18.23 0.01 2.86
C THR A 56 -17.86 -1.29 3.56
N GLN A 57 -18.74 -1.77 4.43
CA GLN A 57 -18.50 -3.01 5.15
C GLN A 57 -18.68 -4.23 4.22
N VAL A 58 -17.70 -5.13 4.24
CA VAL A 58 -17.80 -6.46 3.64
C VAL A 58 -18.47 -7.42 4.62
N GLY A 59 -17.97 -7.50 5.85
CA GLY A 59 -18.53 -8.34 6.90
C GLY A 59 -17.72 -8.30 8.20
N GLN A 60 -18.15 -9.06 9.21
CA GLN A 60 -17.46 -9.13 10.49
C GLN A 60 -16.29 -10.11 10.43
N LEU A 61 -15.19 -9.77 11.11
CA LEU A 61 -14.01 -10.63 11.24
C LEU A 61 -14.31 -11.89 12.06
N GLY A 62 -15.25 -11.81 13.01
CA GLY A 62 -15.59 -12.92 13.90
C GLY A 62 -14.51 -13.23 14.95
N VAL A 63 -13.50 -12.36 15.03
CA VAL A 63 -12.41 -12.34 16.00
C VAL A 63 -12.28 -10.92 16.51
N ASP A 64 -11.83 -10.80 17.75
CA ASP A 64 -11.58 -9.53 18.42
C ASP A 64 -10.11 -9.16 18.17
N ILE A 65 -9.84 -8.04 17.49
CA ILE A 65 -8.49 -7.60 17.10
C ILE A 65 -8.18 -6.19 17.59
N THR A 66 -6.92 -5.81 17.56
CA THR A 66 -6.40 -4.48 17.92
C THR A 66 -5.11 -4.32 17.14
N ASP A 67 -4.97 -3.19 16.45
CA ASP A 67 -3.90 -2.80 15.54
C ASP A 67 -3.49 -3.91 14.55
N THR A 68 -3.65 -3.67 13.25
CA THR A 68 -3.45 -4.71 12.23
C THR A 68 -2.89 -4.21 10.91
N GLY A 69 -2.04 -5.05 10.33
CA GLY A 69 -1.63 -4.96 8.95
C GLY A 69 -2.44 -5.90 8.06
N LEU A 70 -2.77 -5.46 6.84
CA LEU A 70 -3.29 -6.32 5.79
C LEU A 70 -2.26 -6.49 4.69
N ALA A 71 -2.17 -7.70 4.14
CA ALA A 71 -1.38 -7.93 2.93
C ALA A 71 -1.98 -9.04 2.07
N PHE A 72 -1.88 -8.89 0.75
CA PHE A 72 -2.26 -9.94 -0.19
C PHE A 72 -1.06 -10.81 -0.55
N LEU A 73 -1.21 -12.13 -0.52
CA LEU A 73 -0.31 -13.06 -1.20
C LEU A 73 -0.63 -13.13 -2.71
N ASP A 74 0.29 -13.68 -3.50
CA ASP A 74 0.17 -13.78 -4.96
C ASP A 74 -1.04 -14.58 -5.44
N ASP A 75 -1.43 -15.58 -4.65
CA ASP A 75 -2.60 -16.42 -4.92
C ASP A 75 -3.94 -15.72 -4.59
N GLY A 76 -3.87 -14.47 -4.15
CA GLY A 76 -5.02 -13.65 -3.76
C GLY A 76 -5.52 -13.91 -2.33
N THR A 77 -4.77 -14.65 -1.53
CA THR A 77 -5.02 -14.80 -0.09
C THR A 77 -4.80 -13.48 0.63
N LEU A 78 -5.82 -12.99 1.34
CA LEU A 78 -5.70 -11.84 2.24
C LEU A 78 -5.24 -12.33 3.63
N LEU A 79 -4.11 -11.81 4.07
CA LEU A 79 -3.56 -12.01 5.41
C LEU A 79 -3.84 -10.79 6.28
N MET A 80 -4.01 -11.04 7.57
CA MET A 80 -4.19 -10.03 8.60
C MET A 80 -3.32 -10.39 9.80
N SER A 81 -2.47 -9.45 10.25
CA SER A 81 -1.72 -9.61 11.49
C SER A 81 -2.55 -9.16 12.69
N THR A 82 -2.00 -9.25 13.89
CA THR A 82 -2.58 -8.59 15.06
C THR A 82 -1.49 -8.08 15.98
N ASP A 83 -1.75 -6.96 16.63
CA ASP A 83 -1.05 -6.51 17.83
C ASP A 83 -1.70 -7.08 19.11
N GLY A 84 -1.08 -6.76 20.25
CA GLY A 84 -1.49 -7.04 21.60
C GLY A 84 -2.66 -6.15 22.05
N PRO A 85 -3.18 -6.32 23.27
CA PRO A 85 -2.70 -7.20 24.35
C PRO A 85 -3.26 -8.64 24.27
N LYS A 86 -3.78 -9.05 23.11
CA LYS A 86 -4.51 -10.32 22.95
C LYS A 86 -3.55 -11.48 22.72
N GLU A 87 -3.28 -12.23 23.78
CA GLU A 87 -2.36 -13.37 23.77
C GLU A 87 -3.07 -14.71 23.50
N PRO A 88 -2.62 -15.53 22.53
CA PRO A 88 -1.50 -15.26 21.61
C PRO A 88 -1.90 -14.30 20.48
N THR A 89 -0.94 -13.47 20.04
CA THR A 89 -1.05 -12.74 18.78
C THR A 89 -1.09 -13.73 17.61
N ARG A 90 -1.81 -13.41 16.53
CA ARG A 90 -2.14 -14.38 15.49
C ARG A 90 -2.10 -13.79 14.11
N LEU A 91 -1.55 -14.57 13.19
CA LEU A 91 -1.78 -14.35 11.76
C LEU A 91 -3.10 -15.01 11.38
N TYR A 92 -3.93 -14.28 10.64
CA TYR A 92 -5.20 -14.77 10.11
C TYR A 92 -5.21 -14.77 8.58
N ARG A 93 -5.96 -15.69 8.02
CA ARG A 93 -6.50 -15.59 6.67
C ARG A 93 -7.89 -14.96 6.75
N VAL A 94 -8.17 -13.96 5.93
CA VAL A 94 -9.49 -13.31 5.89
C VAL A 94 -10.23 -13.68 4.59
N ASP A 95 -11.48 -14.11 4.72
CA ASP A 95 -12.38 -14.30 3.57
C ASP A 95 -12.88 -12.94 3.07
N ARG A 96 -12.51 -12.58 1.85
CA ARG A 96 -12.80 -11.27 1.25
C ARG A 96 -14.26 -11.07 0.83
N SER A 97 -15.05 -12.14 0.86
CA SER A 97 -16.47 -12.12 0.48
C SER A 97 -17.38 -12.06 1.70
N THR A 98 -16.95 -12.63 2.83
CA THR A 98 -17.73 -12.66 4.08
C THR A 98 -17.15 -11.81 5.21
N GLY A 99 -15.88 -11.41 5.11
CA GLY A 99 -15.11 -10.79 6.18
C GLY A 99 -14.55 -11.75 7.21
N GLU A 100 -14.94 -13.04 7.21
CA GLU A 100 -14.60 -13.96 8.30
C GLU A 100 -13.09 -14.28 8.35
N ALA A 101 -12.48 -14.11 9.52
CA ALA A 101 -11.08 -14.41 9.77
C ALA A 101 -10.89 -15.83 10.31
N THR A 102 -9.92 -16.56 9.75
CA THR A 102 -9.53 -17.91 10.18
C THR A 102 -8.07 -17.89 10.63
N ALA A 103 -7.81 -18.29 11.87
CA ALA A 103 -6.46 -18.31 12.42
C ALA A 103 -5.55 -19.27 11.66
N ILE A 104 -4.37 -18.78 11.25
CA ILE A 104 -3.28 -19.59 10.67
C ILE A 104 -2.39 -20.12 11.80
N GLY A 105 -1.96 -19.23 12.71
CA GLY A 105 -1.12 -19.62 13.83
C GLY A 105 -0.64 -18.44 14.65
N ASP A 106 0.18 -18.75 15.64
CA ASP A 106 0.75 -17.79 16.60
C ASP A 106 1.92 -17.02 15.96
N GLN A 107 1.89 -15.70 16.05
CA GLN A 107 2.99 -14.85 15.56
C GLN A 107 4.22 -14.92 16.47
N GLY A 108 4.03 -15.18 17.75
CA GLY A 108 5.07 -15.15 18.79
C GLY A 108 5.54 -13.74 19.15
N GLN A 109 4.97 -12.70 18.54
CA GLN A 109 5.13 -11.29 18.88
C GLN A 109 4.02 -10.44 18.23
N GLU A 110 3.89 -9.19 18.68
CA GLU A 110 3.02 -8.16 18.12
C GLU A 110 3.46 -7.77 16.71
N VAL A 111 2.50 -7.58 15.79
CA VAL A 111 2.74 -7.12 14.42
C VAL A 111 1.62 -6.21 13.97
N THR A 112 1.96 -4.96 13.68
CA THR A 112 1.00 -3.87 13.44
C THR A 112 0.90 -3.46 11.97
N GLY A 113 2.00 -3.59 11.22
CA GLY A 113 2.02 -3.39 9.77
C GLY A 113 2.37 -4.69 9.04
N LEU A 114 1.80 -4.91 7.85
CA LEU A 114 2.03 -6.13 7.06
C LEU A 114 2.16 -5.78 5.58
N ALA A 115 3.18 -6.33 4.92
CA ALA A 115 3.37 -6.23 3.48
C ALA A 115 3.78 -7.58 2.90
N ALA A 116 3.38 -7.86 1.67
CA ALA A 116 3.77 -9.09 1.00
C ALA A 116 4.18 -8.85 -0.46
N ASP A 117 5.26 -9.52 -0.86
CA ASP A 117 5.71 -9.66 -2.25
C ASP A 117 5.66 -11.14 -2.66
N ASP A 118 6.14 -11.46 -3.87
CA ASP A 118 6.11 -12.84 -4.41
C ASP A 118 6.84 -13.89 -3.56
N HIS A 119 7.65 -13.47 -2.58
CA HIS A 119 8.56 -14.34 -1.85
C HIS A 119 8.53 -14.15 -0.32
N ARG A 120 7.89 -13.09 0.18
CA ARG A 120 8.03 -12.67 1.57
C ARG A 120 6.72 -12.11 2.09
N VAL A 121 6.43 -12.45 3.34
CA VAL A 121 5.51 -11.67 4.18
C VAL A 121 6.38 -10.98 5.22
N ILE A 122 6.35 -9.65 5.24
CA ILE A 122 7.12 -8.81 6.11
C ILE A 122 6.17 -8.04 7.01
N GLY A 123 6.52 -7.88 8.28
CA GLY A 123 5.73 -7.06 9.21
C GLY A 123 6.57 -6.09 10.02
N LEU A 124 5.91 -5.04 10.51
CA LEU A 124 6.42 -4.16 11.56
C LEU A 124 6.02 -4.73 12.90
N GLY A 125 6.99 -4.99 13.77
CA GLY A 125 6.70 -5.32 15.15
C GLY A 125 6.18 -4.10 15.90
N GLY A 126 5.13 -4.30 16.69
CA GLY A 126 4.46 -3.25 17.45
C GLY A 126 5.20 -2.76 18.69
N ASP A 127 4.41 -2.17 19.60
CA ASP A 127 4.79 -1.40 20.81
C ASP A 127 5.98 -1.97 21.62
N GLN A 128 6.14 -3.29 21.69
CA GLN A 128 7.17 -3.90 22.53
C GLN A 128 8.49 -4.24 21.82
N THR A 129 8.54 -4.20 20.48
CA THR A 129 9.67 -4.79 19.73
C THR A 129 10.39 -3.84 18.80
N ASN A 130 9.69 -2.89 18.18
CA ASN A 130 10.21 -1.92 17.20
C ASN A 130 11.22 -2.56 16.22
N ASN A 131 10.77 -3.60 15.52
CA ASN A 131 11.58 -4.44 14.65
C ASN A 131 10.91 -4.70 13.30
N LEU A 132 11.69 -5.19 12.34
CA LEU A 132 11.17 -5.79 11.12
C LEU A 132 11.16 -7.31 11.32
N VAL A 133 10.07 -7.96 10.93
CA VAL A 133 9.93 -9.42 11.01
C VAL A 133 9.61 -10.02 9.65
N ARG A 134 10.07 -11.24 9.41
CA ARG A 134 9.55 -12.10 8.34
C ARG A 134 8.54 -13.06 8.94
N ILE A 135 7.37 -13.16 8.34
CA ILE A 135 6.30 -14.05 8.78
C ILE A 135 6.22 -15.26 7.86
N ASP A 136 6.09 -16.45 8.42
CA ASP A 136 5.78 -17.65 7.67
C ASP A 136 4.26 -17.75 7.45
N PRO A 137 3.74 -17.59 6.21
CA PRO A 137 2.30 -17.60 5.96
C PRO A 137 1.65 -18.97 6.17
N ALA A 138 2.42 -20.05 6.31
CA ALA A 138 1.88 -21.38 6.60
C ALA A 138 1.70 -21.64 8.10
N THR A 139 2.50 -20.99 8.94
CA THR A 139 2.51 -21.23 10.40
C THR A 139 2.13 -20.02 11.24
N GLY A 140 2.14 -18.82 10.65
CA GLY A 140 1.94 -17.54 11.33
C GLY A 140 3.17 -17.00 12.04
N HIS A 141 4.23 -17.81 12.21
CA HIS A 141 5.35 -17.47 13.08
C HIS A 141 6.21 -16.31 12.53
N ALA A 142 6.37 -15.24 13.32
CA ALA A 142 7.20 -14.10 13.00
C ALA A 142 8.66 -14.30 13.44
N THR A 143 9.59 -14.11 12.52
CA THR A 143 11.04 -14.22 12.74
C THR A 143 11.69 -12.85 12.61
N PRO A 144 12.36 -12.31 13.65
CA PRO A 144 13.02 -11.01 13.56
C PRO A 144 14.11 -10.95 12.47
N LEU A 145 14.09 -9.89 11.67
CA LEU A 145 15.10 -9.56 10.66
C LEU A 145 16.07 -8.49 11.18
N GLY A 146 15.58 -7.52 11.95
CA GLY A 146 16.41 -6.46 12.53
C GLY A 146 15.59 -5.41 13.28
N ARG A 147 16.25 -4.54 14.04
CA ARG A 147 15.59 -3.42 14.74
C ARG A 147 15.50 -2.19 13.85
N LEU A 148 14.37 -1.48 13.93
CA LEU A 148 14.16 -0.20 13.25
C LEU A 148 14.83 0.90 14.10
N ARG A 149 16.10 1.22 13.81
CA ARG A 149 16.90 2.07 14.71
C ARG A 149 16.67 3.57 14.57
N THR A 150 16.07 4.00 13.48
CA THR A 150 15.92 5.40 13.04
C THR A 150 14.47 5.88 13.07
N VAL A 151 13.55 4.95 13.36
CA VAL A 151 12.10 5.10 13.41
C VAL A 151 11.65 4.44 14.72
N GLU A 152 10.73 5.07 15.44
CA GLU A 152 10.15 4.56 16.68
C GLU A 152 8.63 4.47 16.48
N LEU A 153 8.16 3.26 16.21
CA LEU A 153 6.75 2.99 15.95
C LEU A 153 6.02 2.69 17.25
N SER A 154 4.85 3.31 17.44
CA SER A 154 3.76 2.70 18.20
C SER A 154 2.96 1.80 17.26
N ASP A 155 2.62 2.37 16.09
CA ASP A 155 1.93 1.71 15.00
C ASP A 155 2.51 2.17 13.64
N GLY A 156 2.08 1.57 12.54
CA GLY A 156 2.39 2.01 11.19
C GLY A 156 2.01 1.00 10.12
N GLY A 157 1.74 1.52 8.93
CA GLY A 157 1.51 0.72 7.74
C GLY A 157 2.80 0.36 7.00
N LEU A 158 2.78 -0.77 6.27
CA LEU A 158 3.79 -1.14 5.28
C LEU A 158 3.15 -1.52 3.96
N ASP A 159 3.83 -1.22 2.87
CA ASP A 159 3.56 -1.89 1.59
C ASP A 159 4.77 -1.85 0.66
N PHE A 160 4.80 -2.77 -0.30
CA PHE A 160 5.82 -2.79 -1.35
C PHE A 160 5.38 -1.98 -2.56
N ASP A 161 6.27 -1.14 -3.09
CA ASP A 161 6.09 -0.60 -4.44
C ASP A 161 6.40 -1.65 -5.53
N SER A 162 6.04 -1.34 -6.77
CA SER A 162 6.30 -2.20 -7.94
C SER A 162 7.78 -2.46 -8.24
N SER A 163 8.70 -1.69 -7.65
CA SER A 163 10.15 -1.91 -7.73
C SER A 163 10.69 -2.81 -6.62
N GLY A 164 9.83 -3.22 -5.68
CA GLY A 164 10.18 -4.05 -4.53
C GLY A 164 10.79 -3.28 -3.36
N ILE A 165 10.67 -1.95 -3.34
CA ILE A 165 11.05 -1.15 -2.16
C ILE A 165 9.94 -1.29 -1.13
N LEU A 166 10.33 -1.62 0.10
CA LEU A 166 9.42 -1.64 1.24
C LEU A 166 9.30 -0.24 1.82
N TRP A 167 8.11 0.35 1.68
CA TRP A 167 7.75 1.64 2.24
C TRP A 167 6.97 1.46 3.53
N GLY A 168 7.10 2.41 4.44
CA GLY A 168 6.33 2.46 5.66
C GLY A 168 5.94 3.87 6.06
N LEU A 169 4.84 3.96 6.81
CA LEU A 169 4.42 5.15 7.52
C LEU A 169 4.65 4.91 9.00
N GLU A 170 5.28 5.87 9.67
CA GLU A 170 5.44 5.82 11.11
C GLU A 170 4.28 6.54 11.78
N ASP A 171 3.59 5.83 12.66
CA ASP A 171 2.85 6.46 13.74
C ASP A 171 3.63 6.41 15.05
N ALA A 172 4.17 7.57 15.43
CA ALA A 172 4.83 7.77 16.72
C ALA A 172 3.85 8.35 17.77
N GLY A 173 2.54 8.20 17.54
CA GLY A 173 1.45 8.70 18.36
C GLY A 173 1.07 10.15 18.06
N LEU A 174 -0.12 10.55 18.55
CA LEU A 174 -0.81 11.83 18.28
C LEU A 174 -0.04 13.15 18.55
N ARG A 175 1.20 13.08 19.06
CA ARG A 175 2.03 14.25 19.37
C ARG A 175 3.24 14.40 18.46
N HIS A 176 3.47 13.44 17.58
CA HIS A 176 4.58 13.41 16.67
C HIS A 176 4.05 13.38 15.23
N PRO A 177 4.70 14.10 14.31
CA PRO A 177 4.30 14.03 12.92
C PRO A 177 4.66 12.64 12.38
N GLY A 178 3.78 12.08 11.58
CA GLY A 178 4.04 10.84 10.88
C GLY A 178 5.18 11.05 9.89
N ARG A 179 5.95 9.98 9.64
CA ARG A 179 7.07 10.01 8.71
C ARG A 179 6.96 8.91 7.69
N VAL A 180 7.33 9.22 6.45
CA VAL A 180 7.54 8.22 5.42
C VAL A 180 8.95 7.68 5.55
N PHE A 181 9.10 6.36 5.51
CA PHE A 181 10.41 5.70 5.52
C PHE A 181 10.47 4.53 4.54
N THR A 182 11.69 4.12 4.20
CA THR A 182 11.97 2.87 3.49
C THR A 182 12.71 1.92 4.42
N VAL A 183 12.62 0.61 4.17
CA VAL A 183 13.31 -0.40 4.97
C VAL A 183 14.12 -1.35 4.10
N ASP A 184 15.37 -1.58 4.49
CA ASP A 184 16.18 -2.68 3.96
C ASP A 184 15.65 -4.01 4.52
N THR A 185 15.10 -4.86 3.65
CA THR A 185 14.43 -6.11 4.02
C THR A 185 15.39 -7.23 4.43
N GLU A 186 16.71 -7.06 4.27
CA GLU A 186 17.72 -8.02 4.72
C GLU A 186 18.17 -7.73 6.15
N THR A 187 18.23 -6.45 6.52
CA THR A 187 18.85 -5.98 7.77
C THR A 187 17.87 -5.31 8.74
N GLY A 188 16.66 -4.95 8.28
CA GLY A 188 15.69 -4.15 9.04
C GLY A 188 16.11 -2.69 9.23
N ALA A 189 17.09 -2.19 8.45
CA ALA A 189 17.52 -0.80 8.56
C ALA A 189 16.51 0.13 7.89
N ALA A 190 15.80 0.93 8.69
CA ALA A 190 14.90 1.96 8.20
C ALA A 190 15.65 3.26 7.82
N THR A 191 15.18 3.94 6.78
CA THR A 191 15.67 5.25 6.35
C THR A 191 14.47 6.19 6.18
N VAL A 192 14.42 7.24 6.99
CA VAL A 192 13.40 8.30 6.87
C VAL A 192 13.58 9.02 5.54
N VAL A 193 12.48 9.18 4.81
CA VAL A 193 12.41 9.87 3.52
C VAL A 193 11.83 11.27 3.69
N ALA A 194 10.71 11.39 4.39
CA ALA A 194 9.99 12.66 4.55
C ALA A 194 9.17 12.70 5.85
N THR A 195 8.86 13.92 6.31
CA THR A 195 7.83 14.18 7.33
C THR A 195 6.50 14.45 6.62
N ILE A 196 5.43 13.84 7.09
CA ILE A 196 4.10 13.98 6.49
C ILE A 196 3.52 15.36 6.83
N HIS A 197 3.01 16.06 5.82
CA HIS A 197 2.47 17.41 5.95
C HIS A 197 1.36 17.68 4.92
N ASP A 198 0.51 18.68 5.18
CA ASP A 198 -0.47 19.18 4.21
C ASP A 198 0.11 20.22 3.24
N ASP A 199 -0.71 20.80 2.36
CA ASP A 199 -0.28 21.80 1.39
C ASP A 199 0.13 23.16 2.00
N GLU A 200 -0.22 23.39 3.26
CA GLU A 200 0.19 24.55 4.06
C GLU A 200 1.50 24.29 4.83
N ASN A 201 2.05 23.06 4.77
CA ASN A 201 3.20 22.53 5.52
C ASN A 201 2.94 22.34 7.02
N ASP A 202 1.67 22.21 7.42
CA ASP A 202 1.36 21.76 8.77
C ASP A 202 1.63 20.26 8.85
N GLU A 203 2.37 19.84 9.89
CA GLU A 203 2.74 18.45 10.06
C GLU A 203 1.54 17.61 10.54
N LEU A 204 1.37 16.43 9.94
CA LEU A 204 0.25 15.51 10.23
C LEU A 204 0.78 14.20 10.83
N GLY A 205 -0.04 13.49 11.60
CA GLY A 205 0.27 12.18 12.19
C GLY A 205 -0.98 11.32 12.35
N GLY A 206 -0.84 10.13 12.96
CA GLY A 206 -1.93 9.16 13.11
C GLY A 206 -2.23 8.37 11.83
N PHE A 207 -1.18 7.92 11.13
CA PHE A 207 -1.33 7.11 9.91
C PHE A 207 -0.94 5.66 10.21
N GLU A 208 -1.95 4.81 10.33
CA GLU A 208 -1.80 3.43 10.82
C GLU A 208 -1.80 2.41 9.67
N GLY A 209 -2.34 2.78 8.50
CA GLY A 209 -2.35 1.94 7.29
C GLY A 209 -1.60 2.55 6.11
N LEU A 210 -0.98 1.71 5.29
CA LEU A 210 -0.37 2.08 4.01
C LEU A 210 -0.73 1.04 2.94
N ALA A 211 -1.23 1.50 1.79
CA ALA A 211 -1.34 0.70 0.58
C ALA A 211 -0.82 1.53 -0.60
N VAL A 212 0.13 0.97 -1.34
CA VAL A 212 0.79 1.67 -2.45
C VAL A 212 0.04 1.36 -3.75
N GLU A 213 -0.51 2.40 -4.39
CA GLU A 213 -1.30 2.27 -5.62
C GLU A 213 -0.50 1.67 -6.79
N GLU A 214 0.77 2.08 -6.95
CA GLU A 214 1.72 1.46 -7.88
C GLU A 214 2.49 0.29 -7.23
N GLY A 215 1.81 -0.45 -6.35
CA GLY A 215 2.39 -1.54 -5.58
C GLY A 215 2.70 -2.79 -6.41
N VAL A 216 2.99 -3.89 -5.72
CA VAL A 216 3.22 -5.20 -6.35
C VAL A 216 2.07 -5.66 -7.25
N CYS A 217 0.85 -5.15 -7.07
CA CYS A 217 -0.30 -5.42 -7.92
C CYS A 217 -0.15 -4.86 -9.37
N ALA A 218 0.64 -3.81 -9.59
CA ALA A 218 0.87 -3.22 -10.92
C ALA A 218 1.79 -4.08 -11.81
N VAL A 219 2.65 -4.91 -11.21
CA VAL A 219 3.52 -5.85 -11.94
C VAL A 219 2.69 -6.99 -12.57
N MET A 220 1.62 -7.40 -11.90
CA MET A 220 0.74 -8.51 -12.30
C MET A 220 -0.17 -8.19 -13.49
N THR A 221 -0.48 -6.91 -13.73
CA THR A 221 -1.31 -6.50 -14.87
C THR A 221 -0.56 -6.47 -16.19
N GLY A 222 0.76 -6.72 -16.19
CA GLY A 222 1.59 -6.70 -17.38
C GLY A 222 1.38 -5.39 -18.11
N GLY A 223 1.85 -4.29 -17.51
CA GLY A 223 1.59 -2.92 -17.93
C GLY A 223 1.28 -2.81 -19.41
N VAL A 224 0.04 -2.47 -19.75
CA VAL A 224 -0.31 -2.12 -21.13
C VAL A 224 0.65 -0.99 -21.50
N PRO A 225 1.58 -1.18 -22.46
CA PRO A 225 2.44 -0.09 -22.84
C PRO A 225 1.53 1.05 -23.27
N VAL A 226 1.65 2.20 -22.60
CA VAL A 226 1.02 3.45 -23.05
C VAL A 226 1.32 3.54 -24.54
N PRO A 227 0.31 3.61 -25.43
CA PRO A 227 0.57 3.70 -26.85
C PRO A 227 1.45 4.92 -27.07
N THR A 228 2.72 4.71 -27.41
CA THR A 228 3.57 5.79 -27.89
C THR A 228 2.84 6.39 -29.08
N GLU A 229 2.43 7.66 -28.98
CA GLU A 229 1.82 8.36 -30.10
C GLU A 229 2.70 8.15 -31.32
N VAL A 230 2.20 7.42 -32.31
CA VAL A 230 2.88 7.31 -33.59
C VAL A 230 2.91 8.75 -34.14
N PRO A 231 4.10 9.33 -34.46
CA PRO A 231 4.21 10.74 -34.84
C PRO A 231 3.38 11.14 -36.07
N ALA A 232 2.76 10.19 -36.76
CA ALA A 232 1.86 10.42 -37.89
C ALA A 232 0.66 11.30 -37.55
N LEU A 233 0.20 11.36 -36.28
CA LEU A 233 -0.88 12.27 -35.85
C LEU A 233 -0.39 13.54 -35.15
N SER A 234 0.92 13.69 -34.94
CA SER A 234 1.48 14.97 -34.48
C SER A 234 1.34 16.04 -35.57
N GLY A 235 1.21 17.31 -35.21
CA GLY A 235 1.12 18.42 -36.17
C GLY A 235 2.29 18.46 -37.17
N TRP A 236 3.46 17.99 -36.76
CA TRP A 236 4.64 17.84 -37.61
C TRP A 236 4.52 16.66 -38.60
N GLY A 237 3.96 15.54 -38.18
CA GLY A 237 3.72 14.38 -39.05
C GLY A 237 2.73 14.69 -40.17
N LEU A 238 1.66 15.42 -39.84
CA LEU A 238 0.69 15.91 -40.83
C LEU A 238 1.33 16.92 -41.79
N ALA A 239 2.16 17.84 -41.29
CA ALA A 239 2.88 18.80 -42.13
C ALA A 239 3.82 18.10 -43.11
N ALA A 240 4.58 17.09 -42.66
CA ALA A 240 5.48 16.31 -43.51
C ALA A 240 4.73 15.53 -44.60
N LEU A 241 3.59 14.91 -44.26
CA LEU A 241 2.74 14.20 -45.22
C LEU A 241 2.16 15.14 -46.29
N THR A 242 1.73 16.34 -45.88
CA THR A 242 1.21 17.36 -46.79
C THR A 242 2.27 17.85 -47.77
N VAL A 243 3.51 18.04 -47.30
CA VAL A 243 4.66 18.40 -48.15
C VAL A 243 5.00 17.28 -49.13
N LEU A 244 4.95 16.02 -48.69
CA LEU A 244 5.23 14.87 -49.55
C LEU A 244 4.20 14.76 -50.70
N LEU A 245 2.91 14.88 -50.37
CA LEU A 245 1.82 14.79 -51.34
C LEU A 245 1.82 15.96 -52.34
N THR A 246 2.10 17.18 -51.88
CA THR A 246 2.19 18.36 -52.76
C THR A 246 3.43 18.29 -53.67
N GLY A 247 4.57 17.81 -53.16
CA GLY A 247 5.79 17.59 -53.95
C GLY A 247 5.59 16.56 -55.07
N ILE A 248 4.91 15.44 -54.79
CA ILE A 248 4.59 14.41 -55.78
C ILE A 248 3.61 14.96 -56.83
N GLY A 249 2.58 15.70 -56.42
CA GLY A 249 1.63 16.34 -57.34
C GLY A 249 2.29 17.32 -58.31
N LEU A 250 3.20 18.16 -57.82
CA LEU A 250 3.95 19.11 -58.66
C LEU A 250 4.94 18.44 -59.60
N PHE A 251 5.55 17.32 -59.19
CA PHE A 251 6.43 16.54 -60.05
C PHE A 251 5.67 15.87 -61.21
N LEU A 252 4.45 15.40 -60.95
CA LEU A 252 3.59 14.80 -61.97
C LEU A 252 3.02 15.84 -62.95
N LEU A 253 2.71 17.06 -62.48
CA LEU A 253 2.23 18.16 -63.33
C LEU A 253 3.32 18.78 -64.22
N ARG A 254 4.60 18.66 -63.87
CA ARG A 254 5.73 19.14 -64.69
C ARG A 254 6.10 18.20 -65.86
N ARG A 255 5.49 17.02 -65.95
CA ARG A 255 5.78 16.01 -66.97
C ARG A 255 4.75 15.96 -68.12
N HIS A 256 3.89 16.98 -68.23
CA HIS A 256 2.99 17.19 -69.37
C HIS A 256 3.25 18.53 -70.04
#